data_AF-A0A448MQ91-F1
#
_entry.id   AF-A0A448MQ91-F1
#
_cell.length_a   1.000
_cell.length_b   1.000
_cell.length_c   1.000
_cell.angle_alpha   90.00
_cell.angle_beta   90.00
_cell.angle_gamma   90.00
#
_symmetry.space_group_name_H-M   'P 1'
#
loop_
_entity.id
_entity.type
_entity.pdbx_description
1 polymer ?
#
loop_
_entity_poly.entity_id
_entity_poly.type
_entity_poly.pdbx_seq_one_letter_code
_entity_poly.pdbx_strand_id
1 'polypeptide(L)'
;MRYTPLRYPGGKAKFAPVIKQIIEENELYGHYVEPYAGGAGVALDLLFNDYCTDIHINDLDLGIYHFWKSITNQTEEFIRLVRDTQIKLRNGISKKHSQTR
;
A
#
# COMPACT_ATOMS: atom_id res chain seq x y z
N MET A 1 4.15 -9.35 -2.04
CA MET A 1 2.75 -8.85 -1.94
C MET A 1 2.08 -9.27 -0.61
N ARG A 2 2.85 -9.41 0.48
CA ARG A 2 2.33 -9.97 1.74
C ARG A 2 2.20 -8.94 2.86
N TYR A 3 2.88 -7.80 2.77
CA TYR A 3 2.96 -6.82 3.85
C TYR A 3 2.00 -5.64 3.75
N THR A 4 1.59 -5.25 2.54
CA THR A 4 0.74 -4.06 2.39
C THR A 4 -0.72 -4.35 2.76
N PRO A 5 -1.35 -3.52 3.61
CA PRO A 5 -2.77 -3.61 3.94
C PRO A 5 -3.68 -3.07 2.82
N LEU A 6 -3.12 -2.40 1.80
CA LEU A 6 -3.86 -1.72 0.75
C LEU A 6 -3.57 -2.30 -0.62
N ARG A 7 -4.59 -2.88 -1.27
CA ARG A 7 -4.50 -3.18 -2.70
C ARG A 7 -4.69 -1.90 -3.49
N TYR A 8 -3.59 -1.35 -3.99
CA TYR A 8 -3.60 -0.20 -4.88
C TYR A 8 -3.08 -0.58 -6.27
N PRO A 9 -3.70 -0.10 -7.37
CA PRO A 9 -3.23 -0.39 -8.73
C PRO A 9 -1.77 -0.01 -8.95
N GLY A 10 -1.09 -0.75 -9.84
CA GLY A 10 0.34 -0.53 -10.12
C GLY A 10 1.28 -1.08 -9.06
N GLY A 11 0.86 -2.12 -8.31
CA GLY A 11 1.59 -2.72 -7.20
C GLY A 11 3.07 -3.02 -7.51
N LYS A 12 3.96 -2.12 -7.02
CA LYS A 12 5.40 -2.16 -7.24
C LYS A 12 6.13 -3.20 -6.39
N ALA A 13 5.42 -3.93 -5.52
CA ALA A 13 6.01 -4.92 -4.61
C ALA A 13 6.85 -6.00 -5.32
N LYS A 14 6.63 -6.25 -6.63
CA LYS A 14 7.46 -7.16 -7.42
C LYS A 14 8.89 -6.65 -7.67
N PHE A 15 9.14 -5.36 -7.47
CA PHE A 15 10.47 -4.76 -7.60
C PHE A 15 11.33 -4.93 -6.35
N ALA A 16 10.76 -5.34 -5.21
CA ALA A 16 11.51 -5.47 -3.97
C ALA A 16 12.79 -6.32 -4.10
N PRO A 17 12.81 -7.47 -4.80
CA PRO A 17 14.05 -8.23 -5.01
C PRO A 17 15.15 -7.44 -5.75
N VAL A 18 14.77 -6.65 -6.76
CA VAL A 18 15.72 -5.83 -7.52
C VAL A 18 16.29 -4.72 -6.66
N ILE A 19 15.46 -4.06 -5.85
CA ILE A 19 15.93 -3.01 -4.94
C ILE A 19 16.84 -3.57 -3.85
N LYS A 20 16.52 -4.75 -3.30
CA LYS A 20 17.37 -5.46 -2.34
C LYS A 20 18.76 -5.76 -2.92
N GLN A 21 18.81 -6.26 -4.15
CA GLN A 21 20.06 -6.50 -4.85
C GLN A 21 20.88 -5.21 -5.00
N ILE A 22 20.26 -4.10 -5.39
CA ILE A 22 20.95 -2.79 -5.50
C ILE A 22 21.51 -2.36 -4.13
N ILE A 23 20.75 -2.53 -3.05
CA ILE A 23 21.20 -2.19 -1.69
C ILE A 23 22.43 -3.01 -1.30
N GLU A 24 22.39 -4.33 -1.50
CA GLU A 24 23.48 -5.25 -1.17
C GLU A 24 24.74 -4.97 -2.01
N GLU A 25 24.60 -4.82 -3.33
CA GLU A 25 25.72 -4.58 -4.25
C GLU A 25 26.44 -3.25 -4.01
N ASN A 26 25.75 -2.27 -3.40
CA ASN A 26 26.30 -0.95 -3.12
C ASN A 26 26.55 -0.72 -1.62
N GLU A 27 26.43 -1.76 -0.79
CA GLU A 27 26.62 -1.70 0.67
C GLU A 27 25.81 -0.56 1.34
N LEU A 28 24.59 -0.33 0.85
CA LEU A 28 23.73 0.75 1.33
C LEU A 28 23.02 0.34 2.63
N TYR A 29 22.84 1.30 3.53
CA TYR A 29 22.11 1.10 4.77
C TYR A 29 21.47 2.41 5.26
N GLY A 30 20.38 2.29 6.03
CA GLY A 30 19.68 3.43 6.64
C GLY A 30 18.28 3.63 6.06
N HIS A 31 17.98 4.82 5.56
CA HIS A 31 16.63 5.24 5.18
C HIS A 31 16.28 4.89 3.73
N TYR A 32 15.07 4.36 3.50
CA TYR A 32 14.49 4.20 2.17
C TYR A 32 13.38 5.23 1.93
N VAL A 33 13.34 5.85 0.74
CA VAL A 33 12.36 6.90 0.39
C VAL A 33 11.54 6.47 -0.83
N GLU A 34 10.21 6.41 -0.69
CA GLU A 34 9.28 6.04 -1.76
C GLU A 34 8.25 7.16 -2.00
N PRO A 35 8.52 8.10 -2.93
CA PRO A 35 7.67 9.28 -3.13
C PRO A 35 6.34 9.00 -3.86
N TYR A 36 6.17 7.80 -4.40
CA TYR A 36 4.99 7.32 -5.13
C TYR A 36 4.51 5.98 -4.56
N ALA A 37 4.22 6.00 -3.26
CA ALA A 37 4.05 4.79 -2.47
C ALA A 37 2.83 3.97 -2.88
N GLY A 38 1.67 4.61 -3.10
CA GLY A 38 0.39 3.91 -3.20
C GLY A 38 0.20 2.95 -2.01
N GLY A 39 0.39 1.65 -2.25
CA GLY A 39 0.40 0.62 -1.22
C GLY A 39 1.72 0.42 -0.46
N ALA A 40 2.78 1.20 -0.72
CA ALA A 40 4.09 1.12 -0.06
C ALA A 40 4.71 -0.30 -0.08
N GLY A 41 4.43 -1.06 -1.15
CA GLY A 41 4.73 -2.48 -1.19
C GLY A 41 6.22 -2.81 -1.23
N VAL A 42 7.06 -1.90 -1.74
CA VAL A 42 8.53 -2.06 -1.72
C VAL A 42 9.07 -1.58 -0.38
N ALA A 43 8.72 -0.37 0.06
CA ALA A 43 9.16 0.18 1.35
C ALA A 43 8.91 -0.78 2.52
N LEU A 44 7.69 -1.32 2.64
CA LEU A 44 7.36 -2.26 3.72
C LEU A 44 8.12 -3.59 3.61
N ASP A 45 8.40 -4.07 2.39
CA ASP A 45 9.17 -5.28 2.20
C ASP A 45 10.63 -5.07 2.60
N LEU A 46 11.21 -3.89 2.33
CA LEU A 46 12.56 -3.57 2.78
C LEU A 46 12.64 -3.43 4.30
N LEU A 47 11.70 -2.69 4.89
CA LEU A 47 11.68 -2.47 6.34
C LEU A 47 11.52 -3.77 7.13
N PHE A 48 10.56 -4.62 6.76
CA PHE A 48 10.28 -5.85 7.51
C PHE A 48 11.25 -7.00 7.25
N ASN A 49 12.17 -6.85 6.29
CA ASN A 49 13.25 -7.80 6.08
C ASN A 49 14.61 -7.18 6.41
N ASP A 50 14.64 -6.11 7.21
CA ASP A 50 15.86 -5.46 7.73
C ASP A 50 16.84 -4.93 6.65
N TYR A 51 16.33 -4.60 5.46
CA TYR A 51 17.13 -3.96 4.39
C TYR A 51 17.25 -2.43 4.56
N CYS A 52 16.42 -1.84 5.43
CA CYS A 52 16.49 -0.45 5.81
C CYS A 52 16.01 -0.29 7.26
N THR A 53 16.45 0.77 7.94
CA THR A 53 16.03 1.09 9.31
C THR A 53 14.71 1.82 9.35
N ASP A 54 14.45 2.63 8.33
CA ASP A 54 13.33 3.55 8.27
C ASP A 54 12.82 3.65 6.84
N ILE A 55 11.52 3.94 6.72
CA ILE A 55 10.90 4.26 5.45
C ILE A 55 10.23 5.62 5.50
N HIS A 56 10.41 6.38 4.42
CA HIS A 56 9.72 7.64 4.19
C HIS A 56 8.85 7.46 2.96
N ILE A 57 7.53 7.44 3.17
CA ILE A 57 6.58 7.26 2.08
C ILE A 57 5.80 8.54 1.84
N ASN A 58 5.55 8.84 0.58
CA ASN A 58 4.69 9.94 0.15
C ASN A 58 3.80 9.47 -1.00
N ASP A 59 2.66 10.12 -1.18
CA ASP A 59 1.84 10.02 -2.37
C ASP A 59 1.08 11.33 -2.59
N LEU A 60 0.79 11.66 -3.85
CA LEU A 60 0.02 12.85 -4.21
C LEU A 60 -1.49 12.62 -3.97
N ASP A 61 -1.95 11.37 -4.05
CA ASP A 61 -3.35 11.05 -3.81
C ASP A 61 -3.69 11.24 -2.32
N LEU A 62 -4.60 12.19 -2.05
CA LEU A 62 -5.01 12.51 -0.67
C LEU A 62 -5.67 11.33 0.04
N GLY A 63 -6.35 10.44 -0.68
CA GLY A 63 -6.91 9.21 -0.14
C GLY A 63 -5.81 8.27 0.38
N ILE A 64 -4.72 8.14 -0.37
CA ILE A 64 -3.54 7.37 0.05
C ILE A 64 -2.84 8.03 1.23
N TYR A 65 -2.64 9.35 1.19
CA TYR A 65 -2.10 10.10 2.31
C TYR A 65 -2.91 9.88 3.60
N HIS A 66 -4.24 10.07 3.53
CA HIS A 66 -5.12 9.90 4.68
C HIS A 66 -5.19 8.45 5.15
N PHE A 67 -5.13 7.48 4.24
CA PHE A 67 -5.04 6.07 4.59
C PHE A 67 -3.81 5.79 5.46
N TRP A 68 -2.61 6.16 4.98
CA TRP A 68 -1.36 5.94 5.72
C TRP A 68 -1.33 6.69 7.04
N LYS A 69 -1.77 7.96 7.06
CA LYS A 69 -1.89 8.73 8.29
C LYS A 69 -2.84 8.08 9.31
N SER A 70 -3.96 7.51 8.85
CA SER A 70 -4.94 6.88 9.75
C SER A 70 -4.39 5.59 10.36
N ILE A 71 -3.77 4.73 9.55
CA ILE A 71 -3.23 3.46 10.06
C ILE A 71 -2.03 3.66 11.01
N THR A 72 -1.21 4.70 10.82
CA THR A 72 -0.03 4.96 11.68
C THR A 72 -0.32 5.84 12.89
N ASN A 73 -1.26 6.78 12.80
CA ASN A 73 -1.50 7.78 13.86
C ASN A 73 -2.84 7.61 14.57
N GLN A 74 -3.77 6.84 14.01
CA GLN A 74 -5.12 6.59 14.55
C GLN A 74 -5.46 5.09 14.52
N THR A 75 -4.45 4.24 14.76
CA THR A 75 -4.49 2.80 14.51
C THR A 75 -5.70 2.11 15.15
N GLU A 76 -5.95 2.35 16.44
CA GLU A 76 -7.05 1.71 17.17
C GLU A 76 -8.43 2.09 16.61
N GLU A 77 -8.63 3.38 16.33
CA GLU A 77 -9.89 3.86 15.77
C GLU A 77 -10.10 3.35 14.34
N PHE A 78 -9.04 3.33 13.53
CA PHE A 78 -9.08 2.73 12.20
C PHE A 78 -9.47 1.25 12.26
N ILE A 79 -8.85 0.47 13.15
CA ILE A 79 -9.18 -0.95 13.35
C ILE A 79 -10.64 -1.12 13.81
N ARG A 80 -11.10 -0.27 14.74
CA ARG A 80 -12.50 -0.27 15.21
C ARG A 80 -13.47 -0.02 14.05
N LEU A 81 -13.24 1.02 13.26
CA LEU A 81 -14.09 1.35 12.11
C LEU A 81 -14.11 0.22 11.08
N VAL A 82 -12.96 -0.40 10.76
CA VAL A 82 -12.90 -1.53 9.83
C VAL A 82 -13.71 -2.73 10.34
N ARG A 83 -13.71 -3.00 11.65
CA ARG A 83 -14.44 -4.11 12.27
C ARG A 83 -15.95 -3.83 12.39
N ASP A 84 -16.32 -2.62 12.75
CA ASP A 84 -17.71 -2.28 13.14
C ASP A 84 -18.56 -1.80 11.95
N THR A 85 -17.94 -1.39 10.84
CA THR A 85 -18.67 -0.87 9.68
C THR A 85 -19.45 -1.99 8.99
N GLN A 86 -20.77 -1.96 9.12
CA GLN A 86 -21.65 -2.88 8.39
C GLN A 86 -21.63 -2.59 6.89
N ILE A 87 -21.08 -3.52 6.11
CA ILE A 87 -21.07 -3.44 4.65
C ILE A 87 -22.45 -3.85 4.12
N LYS A 88 -23.26 -2.87 3.70
CA LYS A 88 -24.45 -3.14 2.89
C LYS A 88 -24.03 -3.35 1.45
N LEU A 89 -23.87 -4.61 1.05
CA LEU A 89 -23.71 -4.96 -0.37
C LEU A 89 -24.98 -4.58 -1.12
N ARG A 90 -24.95 -3.46 -1.85
CA ARG A 90 -26.00 -3.15 -2.82
C ARG A 90 -25.78 -4.07 -4.01
N ASN A 91 -26.62 -5.09 -4.16
CA ASN A 91 -26.64 -5.96 -5.35
C ASN A 91 -26.96 -5.10 -6.58
N GLY A 92 -25.92 -4.72 -7.32
CA GLY A 92 -26.00 -3.81 -8.45
C GLY A 92 -25.43 -4.40 -9.73
N ILE A 93 -25.78 -5.64 -10.08
CA ILE A 93 -25.64 -6.12 -11.46
C ILE A 93 -27.01 -6.05 -12.11
N SER A 94 -27.28 -4.94 -12.81
CA SER A 94 -28.08 -5.00 -14.03
C SER A 94 -27.83 -3.76 -14.90
N LYS A 95 -26.81 -3.85 -15.75
CA LYS A 95 -26.95 -3.37 -17.13
C LYS A 95 -26.46 -4.48 -18.05
N LYS A 96 -27.32 -5.49 -18.26
CA LYS A 96 -27.35 -6.16 -19.56
C LYS A 96 -27.68 -5.07 -20.58
N HIS A 97 -26.68 -4.59 -21.32
CA HIS A 97 -26.98 -3.97 -22.61
C HIS A 97 -27.28 -5.11 -23.59
N SER A 98 -28.55 -5.52 -23.57
CA SER A 98 -29.18 -6.18 -24.69
C SER A 98 -29.22 -5.22 -25.87
N GLN A 99 -28.53 -5.62 -26.94
CA GLN A 99 -28.80 -5.38 -28.36
C GLN A 99 -29.56 -4.11 -28.77
N THR A 100 -28.95 -3.32 -29.65
CA THR A 100 -29.67 -2.74 -30.78
C THR A 100 -28.74 -2.72 -31.99
N ARG A 101 -29.11 -3.55 -32.98
CA ARG A 101 -28.90 -3.52 -34.43
C ARG A 101 -27.68 -2.80 -34.98
#